data_AF-A0A9E5HV64-F1
#
_entry.id   AF-A0A9E5HV64-F1
#
_cell.length_a   1.000
_cell.length_b   1.000
_cell.length_c   1.000
_cell.angle_alpha   90.00
_cell.angle_beta   90.00
_cell.angle_gamma   90.00
#
_symmetry.space_group_name_H-M   'P 1'
#
loop_
_entity.id
_entity.type
_entity.pdbx_description
1 polymer ?
#
loop_
_entity_poly.entity_id
_entity_poly.type
_entity_poly.pdbx_seq_one_letter_code
_entity_poly.pdbx_strand_id
1 'polypeptide(L)'
;ACASSGGMFNNYAIVQGVDHVVPVDIYLPGCPPRPEMLMDAIIKLHEKIKNSKLGVNRQEVAKAAEAAALAATPTLQMKGLLA
;
A
#
# COMPACT_ATOMS: atom_id res chain seq x y z
N ALA A 1 4.48 10.00 2.04
CA ALA A 1 4.30 10.24 3.50
C ALA A 1 2.83 10.36 3.88
N CYS A 2 2.11 11.41 3.46
CA CYS A 2 0.71 11.61 3.89
C CYS A 2 -0.25 10.48 3.47
N ALA A 3 -0.14 9.98 2.23
CA ALA A 3 -0.97 8.86 1.78
C ALA A 3 -0.63 7.52 2.46
N SER A 4 0.57 7.36 3.00
CA SER A 4 1.03 6.10 3.59
C SER A 4 0.71 6.05 5.09
N SER A 5 0.91 7.14 5.81
CA SER A 5 0.79 7.17 7.27
C SER A 5 0.25 8.49 7.83
N GLY A 6 -0.41 9.31 7.02
CA GLY A 6 -0.88 10.66 7.38
C GLY A 6 0.22 11.74 7.43
N GLY A 7 1.49 11.34 7.57
CA GLY A 7 2.66 12.21 7.37
C GLY A 7 2.66 13.42 8.30
N MET A 8 2.88 14.63 7.74
CA MET A 8 2.94 15.85 8.55
C MET A 8 1.59 16.25 9.17
N PHE A 9 0.48 15.71 8.66
CA PHE A 9 -0.88 16.11 9.05
C PHE A 9 -1.53 15.09 9.98
N ASN A 10 -0.77 14.37 10.80
CA ASN A 10 -1.32 13.39 11.74
C ASN A 10 -2.26 14.05 12.77
N ASN A 11 -3.54 14.15 12.43
CA ASN A 11 -4.59 14.75 13.23
C ASN A 11 -5.90 13.95 13.10
N TYR A 12 -6.89 14.34 13.89
CA TYR A 12 -8.19 13.66 13.98
C TYR A 12 -9.05 13.76 12.70
N ALA A 13 -8.73 14.71 11.81
CA ALA A 13 -9.54 15.01 10.64
C ALA A 13 -9.14 14.20 9.40
N ILE A 14 -8.03 13.45 9.45
CA ILE A 14 -7.54 12.66 8.33
C ILE A 14 -7.40 11.18 8.68
N VAL A 15 -7.53 10.32 7.67
CA VAL A 15 -7.23 8.89 7.78
C VAL A 15 -5.71 8.70 7.73
N GLN A 16 -5.17 8.00 8.72
CA GLN A 16 -3.73 7.76 8.87
C GLN A 16 -3.24 6.63 7.96
N GLY A 17 -3.25 6.88 6.66
CA GLY A 17 -2.84 5.92 5.63
C GLY A 17 -3.99 5.44 4.77
N VAL A 18 -3.73 5.28 3.47
CA VAL A 18 -4.73 4.89 2.48
C VAL A 18 -5.07 3.39 2.55
N ASP A 19 -4.23 2.61 3.23
CA ASP A 19 -4.32 1.16 3.40
C ASP A 19 -5.60 0.71 4.08
N HIS A 20 -6.23 1.61 4.83
CA HIS A 20 -7.50 1.37 5.50
C HIS A 20 -8.69 1.43 4.55
N VAL A 21 -8.52 1.99 3.36
CA VAL A 21 -9.58 2.22 2.38
C VAL A 21 -9.39 1.35 1.15
N VAL A 22 -8.16 1.29 0.63
CA VAL A 22 -7.83 0.49 -0.56
C VAL A 22 -6.52 -0.26 -0.37
N PRO A 23 -6.40 -1.47 -0.94
CA PRO A 23 -5.14 -2.20 -0.92
C PRO A 23 -4.09 -1.47 -1.75
N VAL A 24 -2.89 -1.31 -1.20
CA VAL A 24 -1.77 -0.62 -1.85
C VAL A 24 -0.74 -1.62 -2.34
N ASP A 25 -0.28 -1.41 -3.58
CA ASP A 25 0.72 -2.27 -4.20
C ASP A 25 2.16 -1.93 -3.82
N ILE A 26 2.48 -0.64 -3.73
CA ILE A 26 3.81 -0.09 -3.48
C ILE A 26 3.68 1.23 -2.72
N TYR A 27 4.52 1.43 -1.69
CA TYR A 27 4.67 2.71 -1.00
C TYR A 27 5.91 3.46 -1.49
N LEU A 28 5.73 4.75 -1.77
CA LEU A 28 6.81 5.67 -2.12
C LEU A 28 7.10 6.63 -0.96
N PRO A 29 8.30 6.56 -0.32
CA PRO A 29 8.68 7.51 0.71
C PRO A 29 8.97 8.90 0.11
N GLY A 30 8.58 9.96 0.84
CA GLY A 30 8.82 11.35 0.43
C GLY A 30 7.74 12.33 0.90
N CYS A 31 8.10 13.61 1.00
CA CYS A 31 7.22 14.72 1.38
C CYS A 31 7.76 16.10 0.89
N PRO A 32 7.70 16.41 -0.42
CA PRO A 32 7.31 15.56 -1.54
C PRO A 32 8.47 14.63 -1.98
N PRO A 33 8.17 13.48 -2.62
CA PRO A 33 9.22 12.63 -3.19
C PRO A 33 9.94 13.35 -4.34
N ARG A 34 11.20 13.00 -4.57
CA ARG A 34 11.95 13.52 -5.72
C ARG A 34 11.39 12.93 -7.04
N PRO A 35 11.42 13.67 -8.16
CA PRO A 35 10.89 13.20 -9.43
C PRO A 35 11.52 11.88 -9.90
N GLU A 36 12.82 11.69 -9.70
CA GLU A 36 13.52 10.48 -10.12
C GLU A 36 13.03 9.25 -9.34
N MET A 37 12.76 9.43 -8.05
CA MET A 37 12.20 8.38 -7.18
C MET A 37 10.77 8.00 -7.60
N LEU A 38 9.98 8.96 -8.07
CA LEU A 38 8.65 8.69 -8.59
C LEU A 38 8.71 7.87 -9.89
N MET A 39 9.62 8.21 -10.79
CA MET A 39 9.83 7.45 -12.03
C MET A 39 10.30 6.02 -11.74
N ASP A 40 11.26 5.86 -10.83
CA ASP A 40 11.75 4.54 -10.41
C ASP A 40 10.63 3.68 -9.78
N ALA A 41 9.78 4.26 -8.95
CA ALA A 41 8.63 3.55 -8.38
C ALA A 41 7.65 3.06 -9.44
N ILE A 42 7.41 3.86 -10.48
CA ILE A 42 6.57 3.46 -11.62
C ILE A 42 7.21 2.29 -12.36
N ILE A 43 8.52 2.34 -12.63
CA ILE A 43 9.23 1.26 -13.32
C ILE A 43 9.16 -0.04 -12.51
N LYS A 44 9.42 0.01 -11.20
CA LYS A 44 9.29 -1.13 -10.29
C LYS A 44 7.89 -1.72 -10.26
N LEU A 45 6.86 -0.88 -10.34
CA LEU A 45 5.48 -1.36 -10.44
C LEU A 45 5.26 -2.14 -11.74
N HIS A 46 5.78 -1.64 -12.87
CA HIS A 46 5.70 -2.35 -14.15
C HIS A 46 6.44 -3.69 -14.11
N GLU A 47 7.60 -3.76 -13.47
CA GLU A 47 8.35 -5.01 -13.28
C GLU A 47 7.59 -6.01 -12.41
N LYS A 48 6.99 -5.55 -11.30
CA LYS A 48 6.12 -6.38 -10.44
C LYS A 48 4.94 -6.95 -11.24
N ILE A 49 4.31 -6.15 -12.08
CA ILE A 49 3.20 -6.59 -12.94
C ILE A 49 3.69 -7.59 -13.99
N LYS A 50 4.83 -7.35 -14.64
CA LYS A 50 5.42 -8.24 -15.65
C LYS A 50 5.77 -9.61 -15.08
N ASN A 51 6.26 -9.65 -13.84
CA ASN A 51 6.61 -10.88 -13.13
C ASN A 51 5.41 -11.55 -12.44
N SER A 52 4.26 -10.87 -12.39
CA SER A 52 3.03 -11.48 -11.89
C SER A 52 2.54 -12.56 -12.84
N LYS A 53 2.09 -13.70 -12.31
CA LYS A 53 1.55 -14.78 -13.14
C LYS A 53 0.18 -14.37 -13.69
N LEU A 54 0.11 -13.96 -14.94
CA LEU A 54 -1.17 -13.79 -15.65
C LEU A 54 -1.71 -15.17 -16.05
N GLY A 55 -2.93 -15.50 -15.64
CA GLY A 55 -3.58 -16.78 -15.94
C GLY A 55 -5.03 -16.85 -15.48
N VAL A 56 -5.71 -17.96 -15.77
CA VAL A 56 -7.13 -18.23 -15.46
C VAL A 56 -7.50 -17.99 -13.99
N ASN A 57 -6.55 -18.16 -13.07
CA ASN A 57 -6.76 -18.01 -11.63
C ASN A 57 -6.48 -16.59 -11.10
N ARG A 58 -6.37 -15.56 -11.96
CA ARG A 58 -6.17 -14.16 -11.51
C ARG A 58 -7.26 -13.72 -10.53
N GLN A 59 -8.50 -14.14 -10.75
CA GLN A 59 -9.60 -13.84 -9.84
C GLN A 59 -9.44 -14.52 -8.48
N GLU A 60 -8.94 -15.75 -8.44
CA GLU A 60 -8.64 -16.43 -7.17
C GLU A 60 -7.46 -15.77 -6.45
N VAL A 61 -6.41 -15.37 -7.17
CA VAL A 61 -5.28 -14.66 -6.58
C VAL A 61 -5.70 -13.30 -6.02
N ALA A 62 -6.55 -12.56 -6.76
CA ALA A 62 -7.11 -11.29 -6.28
C ALA A 62 -7.99 -11.50 -5.05
N LYS A 63 -8.89 -12.48 -5.07
CA LYS A 63 -9.73 -12.83 -3.91
C LYS A 63 -8.91 -13.30 -2.72
N ALA A 64 -7.84 -14.06 -2.93
CA ALA A 64 -6.94 -14.51 -1.89
C ALA A 64 -6.14 -13.35 -1.29
N ALA A 65 -5.71 -12.39 -2.11
CA ALA A 65 -5.06 -11.17 -1.64
C ALA A 65 -6.04 -10.27 -0.87
N GLU A 66 -7.27 -10.12 -1.35
CA GLU A 66 -8.35 -9.42 -0.65
C GLU A 66 -8.69 -10.11 0.68
N ALA A 67 -8.82 -11.44 0.68
CA ALA A 67 -9.07 -12.22 1.89
C ALA A 67 -7.91 -12.14 2.88
N ALA A 68 -6.66 -12.15 2.41
CA ALA A 68 -5.48 -11.94 3.24
C ALA A 68 -5.45 -10.51 3.84
N ALA A 69 -5.86 -9.50 3.07
CA ALA A 69 -5.99 -8.13 3.57
C ALA A 69 -7.13 -7.99 4.61
N LEU A 70 -8.26 -8.69 4.41
CA LEU A 70 -9.36 -8.76 5.37
C LEU A 70 -9.00 -9.54 6.65
N ALA A 71 -8.14 -10.54 6.54
CA ALA A 71 -7.67 -11.36 7.66
C ALA A 71 -6.53 -10.69 8.44
N ALA A 72 -5.81 -9.74 7.84
CA ALA A 72 -4.79 -8.98 8.53
C ALA A 72 -5.41 -8.20 9.69
N THR A 73 -4.73 -8.20 10.84
CA THR A 73 -5.19 -7.46 12.02
C THR A 73 -5.36 -5.99 11.64
N PRO A 74 -6.52 -5.36 11.86
CA PRO A 74 -6.69 -3.94 11.65
C PRO A 74 -5.60 -3.16 12.41
N THR A 75 -5.02 -2.13 11.81
CA THR A 75 -3.93 -1.35 12.44
C THR A 75 -4.31 -0.77 13.80
N LEU A 76 -5.60 -0.53 14.03
CA LEU A 76 -6.17 -0.11 15.31
C LEU A 76 -5.91 -1.13 16.44
N GLN A 77 -5.76 -2.41 16.09
CA GLN A 77 -5.44 -3.53 16.98
C GLN A 77 -3.94 -3.89 16.96
N MET A 78 -3.15 -3.36 16.02
CA MET A 78 -1.69 -3.54 15.95
C MET A 78 -0.91 -2.62 16.91
N LYS A 79 -1.46 -2.34 18.09
CA LYS A 79 -0.86 -1.44 19.08
C LYS A 79 0.47 -2.05 19.58
N GLY A 80 1.59 -1.41 19.26
CA GLY A 80 2.94 -1.86 19.65
C GLY A 80 3.74 -2.63 18.58
N LEU A 81 3.18 -2.87 17.38
CA LEU A 81 3.88 -3.47 16.24
C LEU A 81 4.32 -2.43 15.18
N LEU A 82 3.94 -1.16 15.36
CA LEU A 82 4.31 -0.01 14.53
C LEU A 82 5.36 0.84 15.25
N ALA A 83 6.45 0.22 15.70
CA ALA A 83 7.64 0.88 16.21
C ALA A 83 8.83 0.55 15.29
#